data_AF-A0A1A8RDM1-F1
#
_entry.id   AF-A0A1A8RDM1-F1
#
_cell.length_a   1.000
_cell.length_b   1.000
_cell.length_c   1.000
_cell.angle_alpha   90.00
_cell.angle_beta   90.00
_cell.angle_gamma   90.00
#
_symmetry.space_group_name_H-M   'P 1'
#
loop_
_entity.id
_entity.type
_entity.pdbx_description
1 polymer ?
#
loop_
_entity_poly.entity_id
_entity_poly.type
_entity_poly.pdbx_seq_one_letter_code
_entity_poly.pdbx_strand_id
1 'polypeptide(L)'
;MERVYCVAIKEEMWDYAPSGKNLINGKTIAEDEHADVYLENGPHRIAKDTYSGLVGPLITCKEGTLRKSNKYNPEESVRYDVDQDFYLLFSVVDENQSWFLEDNVKLCTDPAGVDVDDPGFRESNMMHSINGYMYALGYVGLCLCANAMFWERMDARRVWIRSSSSFFSIIDENLSWYLSENIDRFGSNETNTQDPDFVESNRKHAVNGRMYGNLFGLGMCSGDNVVWYAFGMGSETDMHGIYFEDNTVKRFSNTRDTVTLFPHTSSTFVMHPNNPGLYGVECRTTDHYAAGMRQLYRVRFCPGKSKKQKHKEPTKVVQYFISAEEQEWDYSPSRKWELEFFQTTEANSPGNIFVGKGPDRIGSRYKKAVYREYTDDTFSVRKNRQPHEQHLGILGPCIYAMVGERVVITFKNKASRPYSINLNGLKASGSHVAVQPGNILELTWDIPESSGPGPDDPNCIVSFYHSIVDYIKDLYAGLIGPLIICRCGTLSENQGSNRYREDVDKDFVLLFMIFDENQSWYLDDNIQKYLSDPAAKNGDSFHESNMMHGINGCVYGNLRGLVMMQGERVNWHLMAMGNYIDVHTAHYHAETFTYKIDTTHRGD
;
A
#
# COMPACT_ATOMS: atom_id res chain seq x y z
N MET A 1 -23.45 -29.70 15.37
CA MET A 1 -22.50 -29.51 16.48
C MET A 1 -22.65 -28.08 16.93
N GLU A 2 -23.02 -27.85 18.18
CA GLU A 2 -23.01 -26.51 18.77
C GLU A 2 -21.58 -26.15 19.19
N ARG A 3 -21.20 -24.88 19.00
CA ARG A 3 -19.90 -24.35 19.44
C ARG A 3 -20.16 -23.07 20.22
N VAL A 4 -19.95 -23.12 21.51
CA VAL A 4 -20.11 -21.96 22.41
C VAL A 4 -18.74 -21.32 22.59
N TYR A 5 -18.66 -20.02 22.33
CA TYR A 5 -17.49 -19.19 22.55
C TYR A 5 -17.84 -18.17 23.65
N CYS A 6 -17.04 -18.14 24.72
CA CYS A 6 -17.18 -17.13 25.77
C CYS A 6 -16.21 -15.99 25.52
N VAL A 7 -16.73 -14.82 25.15
CA VAL A 7 -15.97 -13.59 24.94
C VAL A 7 -16.34 -12.61 26.07
N ALA A 8 -15.36 -11.86 26.57
CA ALA A 8 -15.56 -10.85 27.60
C ALA A 8 -14.77 -9.59 27.23
N ILE A 9 -15.38 -8.43 27.46
CA ILE A 9 -14.72 -7.12 27.33
C ILE A 9 -13.82 -6.91 28.54
N LYS A 10 -12.63 -6.37 28.32
CA LYS A 10 -11.69 -5.98 29.37
C LYS A 10 -10.91 -4.76 28.92
N GLU A 11 -10.86 -3.75 29.77
CA GLU A 11 -10.01 -2.57 29.58
C GLU A 11 -8.55 -2.96 29.87
N GLU A 12 -7.64 -2.62 28.96
CA GLU A 12 -6.20 -2.81 29.10
C GLU A 12 -5.47 -1.59 28.53
N MET A 13 -4.39 -1.16 29.19
CA MET A 13 -3.48 -0.15 28.66
C MET A 13 -2.71 -0.74 27.47
N TRP A 14 -2.68 -0.04 26.34
CA TRP A 14 -2.10 -0.54 25.10
C TRP A 14 -0.89 0.30 24.67
N ASP A 15 0.22 -0.38 24.32
CA ASP A 15 1.46 0.26 23.88
C ASP A 15 1.68 -0.03 22.39
N TYR A 16 1.63 0.98 21.52
CA TYR A 16 1.82 0.80 20.08
C TYR A 16 3.24 0.38 19.70
N ALA A 17 4.25 0.61 20.55
CA ALA A 17 5.65 0.29 20.28
C ALA A 17 6.42 -0.15 21.56
N PRO A 18 6.07 -1.31 22.17
CA PRO A 18 6.57 -1.73 23.47
C PRO A 18 8.09 -2.00 23.56
N SER A 19 8.82 -1.97 22.45
CA SER A 19 10.29 -2.01 22.46
C SER A 19 10.95 -0.65 22.72
N GLY A 20 10.20 0.46 22.65
CA GLY A 20 10.74 1.82 22.68
C GLY A 20 11.58 2.18 21.44
N LYS A 21 11.46 1.41 20.35
CA LYS A 21 12.29 1.52 19.15
C LYS A 21 11.50 1.25 17.87
N ASN A 22 11.98 1.84 16.78
CA ASN A 22 11.62 1.40 15.44
C ASN A 22 12.47 0.15 15.12
N LEU A 23 11.84 -1.03 15.10
CA LEU A 23 12.54 -2.30 14.90
C LEU A 23 12.92 -2.58 13.44
N ILE A 24 12.50 -1.72 12.51
CA ILE A 24 12.78 -1.84 11.07
C ILE A 24 14.12 -1.20 10.72
N ASN A 25 14.40 0.00 11.26
CA ASN A 25 15.66 0.71 11.05
C ASN A 25 16.62 0.64 12.25
N GLY A 26 16.16 0.19 13.42
CA GLY A 26 16.95 0.01 14.64
C GLY A 26 17.13 1.27 15.50
N LYS A 27 16.57 2.42 15.11
CA LYS A 27 16.61 3.68 15.86
C LYS A 27 15.77 3.62 17.14
N THR A 28 16.09 4.46 18.13
CA THR A 28 15.11 4.78 19.18
C THR A 28 14.00 5.67 18.62
N ILE A 29 12.84 5.70 19.28
CA ILE A 29 11.70 6.50 18.80
C ILE A 29 12.08 8.00 18.74
N ALA A 30 12.73 8.53 19.78
CA ALA A 30 13.28 9.90 19.84
C ALA A 30 14.27 10.30 18.71
N GLU A 31 14.87 9.33 18.01
CA GLU A 31 15.87 9.58 16.94
C GLU A 31 15.27 9.42 15.53
N ASP A 32 13.98 9.14 15.44
CA ASP A 32 13.25 8.79 14.23
C ASP A 32 12.16 9.84 13.98
N GLU A 33 12.43 10.76 13.04
CA GLU A 33 11.61 11.91 12.62
C GLU A 33 10.19 11.57 12.12
N HIS A 34 9.82 10.29 12.11
CA HIS A 34 8.45 9.84 11.84
C HIS A 34 7.87 9.15 13.07
N ALA A 35 8.63 8.25 13.72
CA ALA A 35 8.13 7.57 14.90
C ALA A 35 7.90 8.52 16.10
N ASP A 36 8.68 9.60 16.24
CA ASP A 36 8.54 10.55 17.35
C ASP A 36 7.19 11.28 17.33
N VAL A 37 6.68 11.64 16.14
CA VAL A 37 5.37 12.28 15.94
C VAL A 37 4.24 11.44 16.53
N TYR A 38 4.23 10.12 16.30
CA TYR A 38 3.12 9.25 16.72
C TYR A 38 3.35 8.56 18.09
N LEU A 39 4.60 8.47 18.56
CA LEU A 39 5.00 7.61 19.68
C LEU A 39 5.83 8.30 20.80
N GLU A 40 6.10 9.60 20.74
CA GLU A 40 6.57 10.38 21.91
C GLU A 40 5.50 11.33 22.47
N ASN A 41 5.46 11.47 23.79
CA ASN A 41 4.66 12.51 24.44
C ASN A 41 5.35 13.86 24.26
N GLY A 42 4.59 14.89 23.88
CA GLY A 42 5.08 16.26 23.71
C GLY A 42 4.10 17.28 24.31
N PRO A 43 4.43 18.59 24.27
CA PRO A 43 3.53 19.65 24.75
C PRO A 43 2.11 19.54 24.19
N HIS A 44 2.01 19.16 22.91
CA HIS A 44 0.77 18.97 22.16
C HIS A 44 0.64 17.53 21.59
N ARG A 45 1.20 16.49 22.22
CA ARG A 45 1.15 15.10 21.69
C ARG A 45 0.98 14.06 22.79
N ILE A 46 0.12 13.07 22.58
CA ILE A 46 -0.09 11.93 23.49
C ILE A 46 0.19 10.62 22.74
N ALA A 47 1.28 9.94 23.11
CA ALA A 47 1.74 8.74 22.42
C ALA A 47 1.14 7.43 22.94
N LYS A 48 0.53 7.47 24.13
CA LYS A 48 0.03 6.30 24.84
C LYS A 48 -1.40 6.55 25.25
N ASP A 49 -2.32 5.97 24.50
CA ASP A 49 -3.54 5.30 24.96
C ASP A 49 -4.41 4.89 23.75
N THR A 50 -5.56 4.26 24.00
CA THR A 50 -6.30 3.44 23.02
C THR A 50 -7.75 3.85 22.78
N TYR A 51 -8.16 3.70 21.53
CA TYR A 51 -9.55 3.59 21.06
C TYR A 51 -10.18 2.30 21.58
N SER A 52 -11.51 2.24 21.66
CA SER A 52 -12.29 1.06 22.03
C SER A 52 -12.26 -0.01 20.91
N GLY A 53 -11.09 -0.62 20.70
CA GLY A 53 -10.78 -1.59 19.63
C GLY A 53 -11.45 -2.97 19.77
N LEU A 54 -12.76 -3.00 20.01
CA LEU A 54 -13.60 -4.18 20.15
C LEU A 54 -13.89 -4.84 18.80
N VAL A 55 -12.84 -5.35 18.16
CA VAL A 55 -12.92 -6.01 16.86
C VAL A 55 -12.26 -7.39 16.92
N GLY A 56 -12.88 -8.39 16.28
CA GLY A 56 -12.38 -9.77 16.28
C GLY A 56 -12.72 -10.52 15.00
N PRO A 57 -11.82 -11.38 14.48
CA PRO A 57 -12.06 -12.07 13.22
C PRO A 57 -12.98 -13.28 13.42
N LEU A 58 -14.02 -13.39 12.58
CA LEU A 58 -14.85 -14.59 12.47
C LEU A 58 -14.50 -15.35 11.18
N ILE A 59 -13.94 -16.55 11.29
CA ILE A 59 -13.73 -17.43 10.13
C ILE A 59 -14.89 -18.39 9.97
N THR A 60 -15.56 -18.33 8.82
CA THR A 60 -16.46 -19.36 8.32
C THR A 60 -15.70 -20.35 7.43
N CYS A 61 -15.81 -21.64 7.73
CA CYS A 61 -15.17 -22.71 6.97
C CYS A 61 -16.22 -23.63 6.33
N LYS A 62 -15.87 -24.27 5.21
CA LYS A 62 -16.66 -25.38 4.66
C LYS A 62 -16.75 -26.53 5.67
N GLU A 63 -17.83 -27.31 5.61
CA GLU A 63 -18.02 -28.44 6.51
C GLU A 63 -16.86 -29.44 6.40
N GLY A 64 -16.41 -29.96 7.53
CA GLY A 64 -15.28 -30.88 7.63
C GLY A 64 -13.91 -30.22 7.78
N THR A 65 -13.68 -29.01 7.26
CA THR A 65 -12.35 -28.35 7.19
C THR A 65 -11.63 -28.20 8.53
N LEU A 66 -12.38 -28.05 9.63
CA LEU A 66 -11.84 -27.79 10.96
C LEU A 66 -11.55 -29.09 11.74
N ARG A 67 -10.36 -29.17 12.35
CA ARG A 67 -9.93 -30.30 13.16
C ARG A 67 -10.85 -30.48 14.37
N LYS A 68 -11.25 -31.73 14.66
CA LYS A 68 -12.00 -32.09 15.88
C LYS A 68 -11.04 -32.19 17.06
N SER A 69 -10.83 -31.10 17.80
CA SER A 69 -9.86 -31.06 18.90
C SER A 69 -10.42 -31.53 20.24
N ASN A 70 -9.62 -32.33 20.96
CA ASN A 70 -9.72 -32.55 22.41
C ASN A 70 -8.41 -32.18 23.15
N LYS A 71 -7.42 -31.62 22.43
CA LYS A 71 -6.15 -31.08 22.95
C LYS A 71 -5.68 -29.97 22.03
N TYR A 72 -5.51 -28.76 22.57
CA TYR A 72 -5.04 -27.59 21.83
C TYR A 72 -3.50 -27.54 21.86
N ASN A 73 -2.86 -27.60 20.68
CA ASN A 73 -1.46 -27.22 20.52
C ASN A 73 -1.45 -25.81 19.90
N PRO A 74 -0.96 -24.76 20.60
CA PRO A 74 -1.03 -23.38 20.11
C PRO A 74 -0.15 -23.11 18.88
N GLU A 75 0.75 -24.03 18.49
CA GLU A 75 1.64 -23.87 17.32
C GLU A 75 1.11 -24.55 16.03
N GLU A 76 -0.10 -25.15 16.06
CA GLU A 76 -0.69 -25.82 14.89
C GLU A 76 -1.99 -25.15 14.43
N SER A 77 -2.20 -25.06 13.12
CA SER A 77 -3.49 -24.64 12.55
C SER A 77 -4.67 -25.49 13.04
N VAL A 78 -5.80 -24.82 13.26
CA VAL A 78 -7.10 -25.44 13.59
C VAL A 78 -7.79 -26.08 12.37
N ARG A 79 -7.28 -25.88 11.15
CA ARG A 79 -7.72 -26.53 9.91
C ARG A 79 -6.82 -27.72 9.57
N TYR A 80 -7.29 -28.66 8.75
CA TYR A 80 -6.45 -29.79 8.32
C TYR A 80 -5.60 -29.52 7.06
N ASP A 81 -5.94 -28.48 6.29
CA ASP A 81 -5.42 -28.24 4.93
C ASP A 81 -4.33 -27.18 4.84
N VAL A 82 -4.04 -26.49 5.96
CA VAL A 82 -3.00 -25.47 6.06
C VAL A 82 -2.09 -25.80 7.23
N ASP A 83 -0.83 -25.36 7.15
CA ASP A 83 0.13 -25.49 8.24
C ASP A 83 -0.07 -24.38 9.27
N GLN A 84 -0.29 -23.14 8.79
CA GLN A 84 -0.46 -21.94 9.62
C GLN A 84 -1.56 -21.01 9.07
N ASP A 85 -2.28 -20.38 10.00
CA ASP A 85 -3.27 -19.34 9.75
C ASP A 85 -2.80 -18.03 10.39
N PHE A 86 -2.68 -16.96 9.62
CA PHE A 86 -2.45 -15.60 10.11
C PHE A 86 -3.65 -14.70 9.77
N TYR A 87 -3.95 -13.77 10.65
CA TYR A 87 -5.13 -12.90 10.57
C TYR A 87 -4.63 -11.45 10.47
N LEU A 88 -5.24 -10.58 9.66
CA LEU A 88 -4.88 -9.16 9.45
C LEU A 88 -6.18 -8.30 9.53
N LEU A 89 -6.63 -7.88 10.71
CA LEU A 89 -7.91 -7.17 10.93
C LEU A 89 -7.79 -5.63 10.83
N PHE A 90 -8.87 -4.85 10.83
CA PHE A 90 -8.84 -3.37 10.80
C PHE A 90 -10.10 -2.88 11.58
N SER A 91 -10.32 -1.59 11.92
CA SER A 91 -11.64 -1.16 12.50
C SER A 91 -11.90 0.36 12.61
N VAL A 92 -13.11 0.79 12.19
CA VAL A 92 -13.86 1.97 12.71
C VAL A 92 -15.36 1.58 12.83
N VAL A 93 -16.14 2.18 13.75
CA VAL A 93 -17.51 1.76 14.17
C VAL A 93 -18.50 2.94 14.34
N ASP A 94 -19.81 2.73 14.10
CA ASP A 94 -20.91 3.69 14.31
C ASP A 94 -21.70 3.40 15.62
N GLU A 95 -21.81 4.37 16.52
CA GLU A 95 -22.49 4.26 17.84
C GLU A 95 -23.94 4.76 17.84
N ASN A 96 -24.46 5.43 16.80
CA ASN A 96 -25.87 5.89 16.79
C ASN A 96 -26.89 4.74 16.81
N GLN A 97 -26.46 3.52 16.50
CA GLN A 97 -27.27 2.29 16.55
C GLN A 97 -26.94 1.41 17.77
N SER A 98 -26.17 1.93 18.73
CA SER A 98 -25.80 1.25 19.96
C SER A 98 -27.00 1.10 20.89
N TRP A 99 -27.24 -0.13 21.35
CA TRP A 99 -28.27 -0.43 22.36
C TRP A 99 -27.98 0.24 23.73
N PHE A 100 -26.81 0.84 23.89
CA PHE A 100 -26.35 1.50 25.11
C PHE A 100 -26.33 3.03 25.02
N LEU A 101 -26.87 3.63 23.95
CA LEU A 101 -26.91 5.09 23.76
C LEU A 101 -27.49 5.84 24.98
N GLU A 102 -28.58 5.34 25.57
CA GLU A 102 -29.18 5.93 26.79
C GLU A 102 -28.31 5.78 28.05
N ASP A 103 -27.42 4.80 28.11
CA ASP A 103 -26.47 4.63 29.22
C ASP A 103 -25.20 5.47 29.00
N ASN A 104 -24.76 5.62 27.75
CA ASN A 104 -23.64 6.49 27.36
C ASN A 104 -23.97 7.97 27.66
N VAL A 105 -25.20 8.44 27.40
CA VAL A 105 -25.65 9.79 27.75
C VAL A 105 -25.59 10.07 29.27
N LYS A 106 -25.76 9.05 30.12
CA LYS A 106 -25.67 9.20 31.60
C LYS A 106 -24.22 9.38 32.09
N LEU A 107 -23.23 9.10 31.26
CA LEU A 107 -21.80 9.30 31.56
C LEU A 107 -21.30 10.70 31.16
N CYS A 108 -22.11 11.49 30.44
CA CYS A 108 -21.79 12.88 30.12
C CYS A 108 -21.70 13.75 31.39
N THR A 109 -20.92 14.82 31.33
CA THR A 109 -20.73 15.77 32.46
C THR A 109 -21.97 16.60 32.79
N ASP A 110 -22.89 16.78 31.83
CA ASP A 110 -24.27 17.25 32.07
C ASP A 110 -25.27 16.45 31.22
N PRO A 111 -25.79 15.31 31.72
CA PRO A 111 -26.75 14.47 31.01
C PRO A 111 -28.10 15.16 30.75
N ALA A 112 -28.41 16.25 31.47
CA ALA A 112 -29.69 16.95 31.35
C ALA A 112 -29.68 18.01 30.23
N GLY A 113 -28.50 18.36 29.71
CA GLY A 113 -28.32 19.27 28.58
C GLY A 113 -28.21 18.60 27.21
N VAL A 114 -28.22 17.26 27.15
CA VAL A 114 -28.06 16.49 25.90
C VAL A 114 -29.41 16.32 25.20
N ASP A 115 -29.56 16.93 24.03
CA ASP A 115 -30.68 16.68 23.12
C ASP A 115 -30.25 15.67 22.04
N VAL A 116 -30.79 14.45 22.12
CA VAL A 116 -30.54 13.34 21.16
C VAL A 116 -31.09 13.61 19.75
N ASP A 117 -31.97 14.61 19.59
CA ASP A 117 -32.48 15.04 18.29
C ASP A 117 -31.67 16.20 17.68
N ASP A 118 -30.76 16.83 18.43
CA ASP A 118 -29.94 17.97 17.96
C ASP A 118 -29.04 17.59 16.77
N PRO A 119 -28.99 18.40 15.70
CA PRO A 119 -28.15 18.12 14.53
C PRO A 119 -26.65 18.05 14.86
N GLY A 120 -26.15 18.86 15.79
CA GLY A 120 -24.76 18.85 16.23
C GLY A 120 -24.42 17.64 17.09
N PHE A 121 -25.32 17.20 17.96
CA PHE A 121 -25.20 15.94 18.69
C PHE A 121 -25.19 14.74 17.73
N ARG A 122 -26.11 14.73 16.76
CA ARG A 122 -26.18 13.71 15.70
C ARG A 122 -24.92 13.69 14.84
N GLU A 123 -24.42 14.85 14.41
CA GLU A 123 -23.14 14.95 13.70
C GLU A 123 -21.96 14.52 14.58
N SER A 124 -21.93 14.84 15.87
CA SER A 124 -20.86 14.37 16.77
C SER A 124 -20.83 12.87 17.01
N ASN A 125 -21.97 12.18 16.88
CA ASN A 125 -22.04 10.72 16.87
C ASN A 125 -21.92 10.11 15.46
N MET A 126 -21.96 10.91 14.39
CA MET A 126 -21.72 10.46 13.02
C MET A 126 -20.23 10.55 12.69
N MET A 127 -19.50 9.46 12.87
CA MET A 127 -18.25 9.29 12.15
C MET A 127 -18.58 8.94 10.69
N HIS A 128 -18.32 9.89 9.79
CA HIS A 128 -18.65 9.72 8.37
C HIS A 128 -17.81 8.62 7.71
N SER A 129 -18.48 7.59 7.19
CA SER A 129 -18.21 7.09 5.85
C SER A 129 -19.53 6.65 5.19
N ILE A 130 -19.72 6.98 3.91
CA ILE A 130 -20.96 6.67 3.19
C ILE A 130 -20.81 5.38 2.41
N ASN A 131 -21.70 4.42 2.69
CA ASN A 131 -21.85 3.19 1.92
C ASN A 131 -22.11 3.47 0.43
N GLY A 132 -21.34 2.81 -0.43
CA GLY A 132 -21.51 2.87 -1.88
C GLY A 132 -22.73 2.10 -2.39
N TYR A 133 -23.95 2.61 -2.18
CA TYR A 133 -25.13 2.25 -2.97
C TYR A 133 -26.09 3.43 -3.17
N MET A 134 -26.12 3.97 -4.40
CA MET A 134 -27.24 4.78 -4.88
C MET A 134 -28.41 3.87 -5.27
N TYR A 135 -29.61 4.11 -4.73
CA TYR A 135 -30.86 4.37 -5.48
C TYR A 135 -32.02 4.67 -4.53
N ALA A 136 -33.03 5.40 -5.02
CA ALA A 136 -34.07 6.02 -4.20
C ALA A 136 -35.45 5.35 -4.26
N LEU A 137 -36.22 5.51 -3.17
CA LEU A 137 -37.68 5.39 -3.01
C LEU A 137 -38.36 4.00 -3.22
N GLY A 138 -39.05 3.51 -2.17
CA GLY A 138 -40.11 2.48 -2.36
C GLY A 138 -40.57 1.62 -1.18
N TYR A 139 -41.16 2.22 -0.13
CA TYR A 139 -42.22 1.68 0.77
C TYR A 139 -42.30 0.18 1.22
N VAL A 140 -42.58 -0.01 2.53
CA VAL A 140 -42.98 -1.25 3.26
C VAL A 140 -41.85 -2.29 3.43
N GLY A 141 -41.51 -2.82 4.62
CA GLY A 141 -42.05 -2.63 5.97
C GLY A 141 -42.39 -3.98 6.64
N LEU A 142 -41.52 -4.48 7.54
CA LEU A 142 -41.87 -5.52 8.53
C LEU A 142 -40.80 -5.64 9.64
N CYS A 143 -41.27 -5.85 10.86
CA CYS A 143 -40.51 -5.91 12.11
C CYS A 143 -40.24 -7.36 12.54
N LEU A 144 -39.17 -7.63 13.30
CA LEU A 144 -39.11 -8.75 14.24
C LEU A 144 -37.98 -8.56 15.29
N CYS A 145 -38.36 -8.44 16.56
CA CYS A 145 -37.44 -8.34 17.71
C CYS A 145 -37.02 -9.72 18.24
N ALA A 146 -35.86 -9.80 18.90
CA ALA A 146 -35.53 -10.89 19.84
C ALA A 146 -34.67 -10.37 21.01
N ASN A 147 -35.12 -10.66 22.25
CA ASN A 147 -34.50 -10.20 23.49
C ASN A 147 -33.25 -11.01 23.90
N ALA A 148 -32.38 -10.42 24.72
CA ALA A 148 -31.39 -11.15 25.53
C ALA A 148 -31.48 -10.74 27.02
N MET A 149 -31.28 -11.70 27.93
CA MET A 149 -31.42 -11.55 29.39
C MET A 149 -30.08 -11.74 30.13
N PHE A 150 -30.02 -11.25 31.38
CA PHE A 150 -28.86 -11.26 32.30
C PHE A 150 -28.55 -12.62 33.00
N TRP A 151 -27.33 -12.67 33.60
CA TRP A 151 -26.89 -13.29 34.89
C TRP A 151 -25.78 -14.40 34.91
N GLU A 152 -24.63 -13.99 35.49
CA GLU A 152 -23.67 -14.64 36.41
C GLU A 152 -22.94 -16.02 36.26
N ARG A 153 -21.62 -15.92 36.54
CA ARG A 153 -20.68 -16.78 37.33
C ARG A 153 -20.02 -18.07 36.80
N MET A 154 -18.67 -17.99 36.77
CA MET A 154 -17.64 -19.05 36.96
C MET A 154 -17.59 -20.14 35.86
N ASP A 155 -16.44 -20.69 35.43
CA ASP A 155 -15.20 -21.02 36.13
C ASP A 155 -13.99 -20.97 35.16
N ALA A 156 -12.77 -20.83 35.69
CA ALA A 156 -11.57 -20.50 34.91
C ALA A 156 -10.87 -21.73 34.30
N ARG A 157 -10.94 -21.87 32.97
CA ARG A 157 -9.93 -22.62 32.19
C ARG A 157 -9.33 -21.73 31.11
N ARG A 158 -8.05 -21.40 31.30
CA ARG A 158 -7.27 -20.48 30.48
C ARG A 158 -7.30 -20.89 28.99
N VAL A 159 -8.02 -20.13 28.18
CA VAL A 159 -7.85 -20.10 26.72
C VAL A 159 -7.29 -18.73 26.37
N TRP A 160 -5.98 -18.57 26.48
CA TRP A 160 -5.29 -17.46 25.83
C TRP A 160 -5.17 -17.82 24.35
N ILE A 161 -5.99 -17.20 23.52
CA ILE A 161 -5.83 -17.27 22.06
C ILE A 161 -4.59 -16.43 21.70
N ARG A 162 -3.40 -17.05 21.81
CA ARG A 162 -2.20 -16.61 21.10
C ARG A 162 -2.19 -17.18 19.68
N SER A 163 -3.26 -16.92 18.92
CA SER A 163 -3.11 -16.88 17.46
C SER A 163 -2.48 -15.54 17.13
N SER A 164 -1.44 -15.52 16.30
CA SER A 164 -0.78 -14.29 15.90
C SER A 164 -1.67 -13.56 14.88
N SER A 165 -2.62 -12.80 15.41
CA SER A 165 -3.31 -11.76 14.67
C SER A 165 -2.31 -10.66 14.29
N SER A 166 -2.71 -9.90 13.28
CA SER A 166 -2.16 -8.66 12.75
C SER A 166 -3.36 -7.74 12.51
N PHE A 167 -3.21 -6.42 12.34
CA PHE A 167 -4.36 -5.55 12.02
C PHE A 167 -4.02 -4.17 11.40
N PHE A 168 -4.15 -3.92 10.10
CA PHE A 168 -3.56 -2.71 9.46
C PHE A 168 -4.47 -1.46 9.48
N SER A 169 -4.98 -1.02 10.62
CA SER A 169 -5.88 0.16 10.67
C SER A 169 -5.14 1.47 10.93
N ILE A 170 -5.66 2.58 10.40
CA ILE A 170 -5.53 3.87 11.09
C ILE A 170 -6.47 3.82 12.29
N ILE A 171 -5.93 3.96 13.50
CA ILE A 171 -6.74 4.17 14.71
C ILE A 171 -6.67 5.66 15.04
N ASP A 172 -7.79 6.37 14.94
CA ASP A 172 -7.87 7.79 15.28
C ASP A 172 -8.26 7.95 16.76
N GLU A 173 -7.26 8.20 17.60
CA GLU A 173 -7.43 8.39 19.05
C GLU A 173 -8.18 9.67 19.42
N ASN A 174 -8.33 10.64 18.50
CA ASN A 174 -9.14 11.84 18.73
C ASN A 174 -10.64 11.51 18.85
N LEU A 175 -11.04 10.32 18.39
CA LEU A 175 -12.40 9.81 18.40
C LEU A 175 -12.59 8.74 19.49
N SER A 176 -11.60 8.53 20.36
CA SER A 176 -11.65 7.59 21.48
C SER A 176 -12.46 8.14 22.65
N TRP A 177 -13.34 7.31 23.22
CA TRP A 177 -14.06 7.63 24.46
C TRP A 177 -13.14 7.90 25.66
N TYR A 178 -11.91 7.36 25.61
CA TYR A 178 -10.90 7.55 26.64
C TYR A 178 -10.10 8.85 26.48
N LEU A 179 -10.27 9.62 25.38
CA LEU A 179 -9.43 10.79 25.05
C LEU A 179 -9.26 11.77 26.24
N SER A 180 -10.34 12.12 26.93
CA SER A 180 -10.28 13.01 28.11
C SER A 180 -9.45 12.42 29.26
N GLU A 181 -9.61 11.13 29.54
CA GLU A 181 -8.82 10.43 30.56
C GLU A 181 -7.35 10.27 30.13
N ASN A 182 -7.09 10.07 28.84
CA ASN A 182 -5.75 9.99 28.27
C ASN A 182 -5.03 11.35 28.38
N ILE A 183 -5.76 12.46 28.13
CA ILE A 183 -5.26 13.84 28.33
C ILE A 183 -4.94 14.09 29.82
N ASP A 184 -5.83 13.72 30.74
CA ASP A 184 -5.60 13.88 32.18
C ASP A 184 -4.41 13.04 32.70
N ARG A 185 -4.14 11.87 32.09
CA ARG A 185 -3.06 10.94 32.50
C ARG A 185 -1.70 11.22 31.86
N PHE A 186 -1.68 11.60 30.58
CA PHE A 186 -0.47 11.66 29.75
C PHE A 186 -0.24 13.01 29.07
N GLY A 187 -1.25 13.86 29.00
CA GLY A 187 -1.15 15.22 28.48
C GLY A 187 -0.37 16.15 29.41
N SER A 188 -0.04 17.31 28.88
CA SER A 188 0.54 18.43 29.63
C SER A 188 -0.47 19.58 29.77
N ASN A 189 -0.17 20.58 30.62
CA ASN A 189 -0.95 21.82 30.69
C ASN A 189 -0.93 22.65 29.39
N GLU A 190 -0.09 22.29 28.42
CA GLU A 190 0.03 22.93 27.11
C GLU A 190 -0.74 22.17 26.02
N THR A 191 -1.38 21.04 26.33
CA THR A 191 -2.07 20.19 25.35
C THR A 191 -3.23 20.94 24.69
N ASN A 192 -3.26 20.94 23.36
CA ASN A 192 -4.31 21.57 22.56
C ASN A 192 -4.94 20.54 21.62
N THR A 193 -6.21 20.19 21.84
CA THR A 193 -6.91 19.18 21.02
C THR A 193 -7.29 19.65 19.62
N GLN A 194 -7.17 20.96 19.35
CA GLN A 194 -7.40 21.57 18.04
C GLN A 194 -6.09 21.80 17.26
N ASP A 195 -4.95 21.37 17.82
CA ASP A 195 -3.66 21.48 17.15
C ASP A 195 -3.52 20.40 16.05
N PRO A 196 -3.14 20.74 14.81
CA PRO A 196 -2.97 19.74 13.75
C PRO A 196 -1.94 18.65 14.09
N ASP A 197 -0.85 18.98 14.80
CA ASP A 197 0.14 17.99 15.24
C ASP A 197 -0.46 17.06 16.31
N PHE A 198 -1.34 17.56 17.19
CA PHE A 198 -2.06 16.72 18.15
C PHE A 198 -2.97 15.73 17.41
N VAL A 199 -3.81 16.24 16.50
CA VAL A 199 -4.76 15.44 15.73
C VAL A 199 -4.03 14.36 14.93
N GLU A 200 -2.94 14.71 14.22
CA GLU A 200 -2.18 13.73 13.44
C GLU A 200 -1.38 12.77 14.32
N SER A 201 -0.79 13.22 15.42
CA SER A 201 -0.08 12.32 16.36
C SER A 201 -0.99 11.20 16.88
N ASN A 202 -2.29 11.48 17.00
CA ASN A 202 -3.32 10.56 17.47
C ASN A 202 -3.81 9.57 16.40
N ARG A 203 -3.42 9.71 15.13
CA ARG A 203 -3.72 8.75 14.06
C ARG A 203 -2.67 7.65 14.01
N LYS A 204 -2.89 6.60 14.78
CA LYS A 204 -1.97 5.48 14.93
C LYS A 204 -2.12 4.54 13.72
N HIS A 205 -1.27 4.73 12.73
CA HIS A 205 -1.16 3.91 11.51
C HIS A 205 -0.53 2.54 11.84
N ALA A 206 -1.33 1.65 12.43
CA ALA A 206 -0.84 0.48 13.14
C ALA A 206 -1.14 -0.83 12.41
N VAL A 207 -0.34 -1.85 12.74
CA VAL A 207 -0.55 -3.26 12.41
C VAL A 207 -0.74 -4.06 13.70
N ASN A 208 -1.98 -4.44 14.03
CA ASN A 208 -2.41 -5.09 15.28
C ASN A 208 -2.31 -4.19 16.50
N GLY A 209 -2.58 -2.89 16.31
CA GLY A 209 -2.23 -1.90 17.30
C GLY A 209 -0.74 -1.90 17.62
N ARG A 210 0.13 -2.29 16.67
CA ARG A 210 1.59 -2.18 16.79
C ARG A 210 2.15 -1.42 15.59
N MET A 211 3.12 -0.56 15.81
CA MET A 211 3.73 0.26 14.75
C MET A 211 5.23 -0.08 14.62
N TYR A 212 5.86 0.32 13.51
CA TYR A 212 7.31 0.29 13.32
C TYR A 212 8.00 -1.04 13.70
N GLY A 213 7.47 -2.18 13.25
CA GLY A 213 8.07 -3.50 13.47
C GLY A 213 7.75 -4.17 14.82
N ASN A 214 6.93 -3.56 15.69
CA ASN A 214 6.64 -4.07 17.04
C ASN A 214 5.60 -5.21 17.12
N LEU A 215 5.12 -5.76 16.00
CA LEU A 215 4.25 -6.93 15.98
C LEU A 215 5.06 -8.24 16.06
N PHE A 216 5.02 -8.89 17.22
CA PHE A 216 5.65 -10.18 17.43
C PHE A 216 4.70 -11.36 17.18
N GLY A 217 5.24 -12.48 16.71
CA GLY A 217 4.48 -13.74 16.55
C GLY A 217 4.37 -14.25 15.11
N LEU A 218 4.69 -13.42 14.11
CA LEU A 218 4.68 -13.78 12.69
C LEU A 218 5.88 -14.67 12.32
N GLY A 219 5.86 -15.94 12.73
CA GLY A 219 6.96 -16.90 12.53
C GLY A 219 6.50 -18.20 11.88
N MET A 220 6.90 -18.43 10.64
CA MET A 220 6.51 -19.61 9.84
C MET A 220 7.70 -20.48 9.42
N CYS A 221 7.47 -21.70 8.95
CA CYS A 221 8.50 -22.58 8.40
C CYS A 221 8.61 -22.45 6.87
N SER A 222 9.83 -22.54 6.34
CA SER A 222 10.07 -22.72 4.91
C SER A 222 9.38 -24.00 4.43
N GLY A 223 8.55 -23.86 3.39
CA GLY A 223 7.76 -24.95 2.80
C GLY A 223 6.35 -25.14 3.39
N ASP A 224 5.93 -24.37 4.40
CA ASP A 224 4.56 -24.39 4.93
C ASP A 224 3.52 -23.97 3.86
N ASN A 225 2.29 -24.49 4.00
CA ASN A 225 1.10 -23.89 3.40
C ASN A 225 0.51 -22.86 4.37
N VAL A 226 0.71 -21.57 4.09
CA VAL A 226 0.30 -20.46 4.97
C VAL A 226 -0.91 -19.76 4.37
N VAL A 227 -1.96 -19.57 5.17
CA VAL A 227 -3.11 -18.74 4.77
C VAL A 227 -3.13 -17.46 5.60
N TRP A 228 -3.30 -16.35 4.90
CA TRP A 228 -3.50 -15.03 5.47
C TRP A 228 -4.96 -14.61 5.20
N TYR A 229 -5.68 -14.22 6.25
CA TYR A 229 -6.97 -13.53 6.16
C TYR A 229 -6.73 -12.06 6.44
N ALA A 230 -7.27 -11.16 5.66
CA ALA A 230 -7.07 -9.72 5.80
C ALA A 230 -8.39 -8.96 5.64
N PHE A 231 -8.62 -7.87 6.40
CA PHE A 231 -9.96 -7.28 6.58
C PHE A 231 -9.96 -5.75 6.66
N GLY A 232 -9.75 -5.02 5.56
CA GLY A 232 -9.80 -3.55 5.55
C GLY A 232 -11.07 -3.01 6.22
N MET A 233 -10.94 -1.97 7.04
CA MET A 233 -11.98 -1.24 7.78
C MET A 233 -11.37 0.09 8.22
N GLY A 234 -12.19 1.13 8.39
CA GLY A 234 -11.70 2.49 8.62
C GLY A 234 -12.53 3.52 7.86
N SER A 235 -11.94 4.67 7.56
CA SER A 235 -12.57 5.72 6.74
C SER A 235 -12.04 5.72 5.30
N GLU A 236 -12.35 6.74 4.51
CA GLU A 236 -11.78 6.94 3.17
C GLU A 236 -10.24 7.01 3.12
N THR A 237 -9.56 7.23 4.25
CA THR A 237 -8.09 7.16 4.32
C THR A 237 -7.57 5.72 4.36
N ASP A 238 -8.39 4.73 4.74
CA ASP A 238 -7.98 3.32 4.89
C ASP A 238 -7.92 2.56 3.55
N MET A 239 -7.19 3.13 2.59
CA MET A 239 -6.85 2.55 1.29
C MET A 239 -5.48 1.87 1.39
N HIS A 240 -5.46 0.55 1.57
CA HIS A 240 -4.27 -0.20 1.98
C HIS A 240 -3.74 -1.12 0.89
N GLY A 241 -2.48 -0.94 0.48
CA GLY A 241 -1.76 -1.90 -0.36
C GLY A 241 -0.81 -2.77 0.46
N ILE A 242 -1.23 -3.94 0.94
CA ILE A 242 -0.37 -4.84 1.73
C ILE A 242 0.63 -5.53 0.80
N TYR A 243 1.92 -5.24 0.98
CA TYR A 243 3.03 -5.87 0.26
C TYR A 243 3.79 -6.84 1.16
N PHE A 244 4.19 -7.99 0.60
CA PHE A 244 5.05 -8.97 1.25
C PHE A 244 6.43 -8.97 0.58
N GLU A 245 7.45 -8.59 1.34
CA GLU A 245 8.83 -8.52 0.84
C GLU A 245 9.35 -9.90 0.41
N ASP A 246 10.01 -9.95 -0.74
CA ASP A 246 10.65 -11.13 -1.36
C ASP A 246 9.75 -12.36 -1.61
N ASN A 247 8.45 -12.30 -1.31
CA ASN A 247 7.54 -13.44 -1.36
C ASN A 247 6.20 -13.03 -1.98
N THR A 248 5.76 -13.79 -2.99
CA THR A 248 4.46 -13.60 -3.63
C THR A 248 3.34 -14.34 -2.89
N VAL A 249 2.13 -13.81 -2.99
CA VAL A 249 0.90 -14.41 -2.50
C VAL A 249 0.00 -14.82 -3.65
N LYS A 250 -0.82 -15.85 -3.44
CA LYS A 250 -1.86 -16.27 -4.37
C LYS A 250 -3.22 -15.88 -3.80
N ARG A 251 -3.88 -14.93 -4.46
CA ARG A 251 -5.30 -14.64 -4.23
C ARG A 251 -6.06 -15.46 -5.26
N PHE A 252 -6.71 -16.53 -4.80
CA PHE A 252 -7.27 -17.58 -5.67
C PHE A 252 -6.18 -18.20 -6.57
N SER A 253 -6.42 -18.30 -7.87
CA SER A 253 -5.43 -18.77 -8.85
C SER A 253 -4.43 -17.70 -9.28
N ASN A 254 -4.60 -16.43 -8.89
CA ASN A 254 -3.83 -15.31 -9.44
C ASN A 254 -2.63 -14.97 -8.54
N THR A 255 -1.46 -14.79 -9.16
CA THR A 255 -0.22 -14.43 -8.47
C THR A 255 -0.17 -12.91 -8.24
N ARG A 256 0.03 -12.46 -7.00
CA ARG A 256 0.18 -11.05 -6.65
C ARG A 256 1.35 -10.86 -5.68
N ASP A 257 1.95 -9.69 -5.70
CA ASP A 257 2.95 -9.20 -4.75
C ASP A 257 2.30 -8.29 -3.68
N THR A 258 1.26 -7.55 -4.08
CA THR A 258 0.49 -6.64 -3.24
C THR A 258 -1.00 -7.02 -3.22
N VAL A 259 -1.66 -6.91 -2.06
CA VAL A 259 -3.11 -7.11 -1.90
C VAL A 259 -3.75 -5.81 -1.42
N THR A 260 -4.65 -5.26 -2.24
CA THR A 260 -5.41 -4.06 -1.89
C THR A 260 -6.57 -4.40 -0.95
N LEU A 261 -6.79 -3.55 0.05
CA LEU A 261 -7.93 -3.56 0.95
C LEU A 261 -8.50 -2.15 1.11
N PHE A 262 -9.82 -2.11 1.31
CA PHE A 262 -10.64 -0.92 1.52
C PHE A 262 -11.51 -1.11 2.76
N PRO A 263 -12.19 -0.06 3.27
CA PRO A 263 -13.10 -0.19 4.40
C PRO A 263 -14.16 -1.30 4.23
N HIS A 264 -14.32 -2.09 5.28
CA HIS A 264 -15.20 -3.25 5.42
C HIS A 264 -14.97 -4.39 4.40
N THR A 265 -13.81 -4.45 3.74
CA THR A 265 -13.48 -5.52 2.77
C THR A 265 -12.63 -6.62 3.38
N SER A 266 -13.01 -7.88 3.16
CA SER A 266 -12.16 -9.03 3.50
C SER A 266 -11.49 -9.66 2.27
N SER A 267 -10.29 -10.22 2.46
CA SER A 267 -9.56 -11.00 1.46
C SER A 267 -8.79 -12.13 2.12
N THR A 268 -8.84 -13.30 1.52
CA THR A 268 -8.01 -14.46 1.91
C THR A 268 -7.00 -14.75 0.81
N PHE A 269 -5.74 -14.96 1.17
CA PHE A 269 -4.68 -15.30 0.23
C PHE A 269 -3.70 -16.32 0.81
N VAL A 270 -3.10 -17.10 -0.09
CA VAL A 270 -2.21 -18.24 0.25
C VAL A 270 -0.77 -17.86 -0.04
N MET A 271 0.13 -18.16 0.89
CA MET A 271 1.57 -17.98 0.73
C MET A 271 2.29 -19.32 0.87
N HIS A 272 3.29 -19.53 0.02
CA HIS A 272 4.23 -20.65 0.11
C HIS A 272 5.64 -20.11 0.34
N PRO A 273 6.01 -19.76 1.59
CA PRO A 273 7.30 -19.18 1.91
C PRO A 273 8.42 -20.20 1.65
N ASN A 274 9.20 -19.99 0.60
CA ASN A 274 10.28 -20.92 0.24
C ASN A 274 11.63 -20.51 0.84
N ASN A 275 11.90 -19.21 0.94
CA ASN A 275 13.17 -18.67 1.37
C ASN A 275 13.18 -18.42 2.89
N PRO A 276 14.09 -19.04 3.66
CA PRO A 276 14.31 -18.64 5.05
C PRO A 276 14.89 -17.22 5.13
N GLY A 277 14.38 -16.41 6.06
CA GLY A 277 14.73 -15.01 6.19
C GLY A 277 13.89 -14.26 7.22
N LEU A 278 14.16 -12.96 7.34
CA LEU A 278 13.33 -11.96 8.00
C LEU A 278 12.89 -10.98 6.92
N TYR A 279 11.60 -10.68 6.86
CA TYR A 279 10.97 -9.98 5.74
C TYR A 279 9.97 -8.95 6.24
N GLY A 280 9.86 -7.83 5.54
CA GLY A 280 8.81 -6.83 5.72
C GLY A 280 7.44 -7.30 5.24
N VAL A 281 6.41 -7.03 6.03
CA VAL A 281 5.03 -6.89 5.56
C VAL A 281 4.58 -5.46 5.85
N GLU A 282 4.26 -4.72 4.81
CA GLU A 282 4.11 -3.26 4.89
C GLU A 282 2.97 -2.76 4.01
N CYS A 283 2.31 -1.69 4.45
CA CYS A 283 1.41 -0.94 3.59
C CYS A 283 2.25 -0.08 2.63
N ARG A 284 1.89 -0.07 1.34
CA ARG A 284 2.61 0.66 0.28
C ARG A 284 2.03 2.03 -0.03
N THR A 285 0.88 2.35 0.54
CA THR A 285 0.33 3.71 0.64
C THR A 285 1.34 4.58 1.39
N THR A 286 1.81 5.67 0.79
CA THR A 286 3.01 6.39 1.28
C THR A 286 2.88 6.90 2.70
N ASP A 287 1.74 7.47 3.06
CA ASP A 287 1.56 8.08 4.38
C ASP A 287 1.50 7.00 5.46
N HIS A 288 0.80 5.90 5.18
CA HIS A 288 0.72 4.74 6.09
C HIS A 288 2.10 4.10 6.28
N TYR A 289 2.92 4.05 5.21
CA TYR A 289 4.30 3.58 5.29
C TYR A 289 5.15 4.48 6.20
N ALA A 290 5.08 5.81 6.03
CA ALA A 290 5.81 6.78 6.84
C ALA A 290 5.40 6.71 8.33
N ALA A 291 4.10 6.72 8.57
CA ALA A 291 3.48 6.67 9.89
C ALA A 291 3.58 5.30 10.59
N GLY A 292 4.31 4.33 10.01
CA GLY A 292 4.75 3.13 10.73
C GLY A 292 3.91 1.87 10.54
N MET A 293 3.06 1.82 9.51
CA MET A 293 2.22 0.67 9.18
C MET A 293 3.00 -0.47 8.51
N ARG A 294 4.02 -0.96 9.22
CA ARG A 294 5.08 -1.83 8.71
C ARG A 294 5.51 -2.81 9.79
N GLN A 295 5.60 -4.10 9.46
CA GLN A 295 5.92 -5.18 10.38
C GLN A 295 6.92 -6.17 9.79
N LEU A 296 7.42 -7.08 10.63
CA LEU A 296 8.40 -8.09 10.26
C LEU A 296 7.85 -9.50 10.47
N TYR A 297 7.93 -10.35 9.46
CA TYR A 297 7.66 -11.78 9.56
C TYR A 297 8.93 -12.61 9.31
N ARG A 298 9.02 -13.78 9.97
CA ARG A 298 10.22 -14.63 9.94
C ARG A 298 9.91 -16.00 9.36
N VAL A 299 10.57 -16.33 8.26
CA VAL A 299 10.56 -17.68 7.68
C VAL A 299 11.78 -18.44 8.22
N ARG A 300 11.54 -19.52 8.96
CA ARG A 300 12.57 -20.35 9.60
C ARG A 300 12.86 -21.58 8.76
N PHE A 301 14.10 -22.07 8.79
CA PHE A 301 14.40 -23.42 8.30
C PHE A 301 13.90 -24.45 9.32
N CYS A 302 13.00 -25.34 8.90
CA CYS A 302 12.41 -26.36 9.77
C CYS A 302 12.73 -27.77 9.24
N PRO A 303 13.38 -28.64 10.03
CA PRO A 303 13.70 -30.01 9.63
C PRO A 303 12.44 -30.78 9.20
N GLY A 304 12.54 -31.55 8.12
CA GLY A 304 11.45 -32.39 7.61
C GLY A 304 10.38 -31.69 6.77
N LYS A 305 10.10 -30.39 7.01
CA LYS A 305 9.16 -29.59 6.19
C LYS A 305 9.81 -28.89 5.00
N SER A 306 11.06 -28.46 5.16
CA SER A 306 11.77 -27.66 4.16
C SER A 306 11.96 -28.45 2.85
N LYS A 307 11.10 -28.20 1.86
CA LYS A 307 11.30 -28.71 0.50
C LYS A 307 12.60 -28.14 -0.03
N LYS A 308 13.60 -28.99 -0.28
CA LYS A 308 14.75 -28.59 -1.09
C LYS A 308 14.23 -28.23 -2.48
N GLN A 309 14.07 -26.93 -2.76
CA GLN A 309 13.96 -26.49 -4.14
C GLN A 309 15.20 -27.02 -4.85
N LYS A 310 14.99 -27.83 -5.90
CA LYS A 310 16.04 -28.02 -6.88
C LYS A 310 16.26 -26.64 -7.48
N HIS A 311 17.40 -26.00 -7.20
CA HIS A 311 17.86 -24.90 -8.03
C HIS A 311 17.91 -25.44 -9.45
N LYS A 312 16.90 -25.09 -10.23
CA LYS A 312 16.86 -25.36 -11.65
C LYS A 312 17.75 -24.28 -12.23
N GLU A 313 18.87 -24.69 -12.83
CA GLU A 313 19.73 -23.74 -13.54
C GLU A 313 18.87 -22.89 -14.48
N PRO A 314 19.06 -21.56 -14.52
CA PRO A 314 18.23 -20.68 -15.30
C PRO A 314 18.33 -21.10 -16.77
N THR A 315 17.19 -21.17 -17.45
CA THR A 315 17.13 -21.61 -18.85
C THR A 315 17.87 -20.67 -19.77
N LYS A 316 17.93 -19.38 -19.40
CA LYS A 316 18.58 -18.30 -20.14
C LYS A 316 18.90 -17.14 -19.20
N VAL A 317 19.96 -16.39 -19.53
CA VAL A 317 20.31 -15.13 -18.88
C VAL A 317 19.93 -13.97 -19.81
N VAL A 318 19.36 -12.90 -19.24
CA VAL A 318 18.96 -11.66 -19.93
C VAL A 318 19.66 -10.50 -19.26
N GLN A 319 20.36 -9.64 -20.00
CA GLN A 319 21.07 -8.50 -19.41
C GLN A 319 20.44 -7.18 -19.83
N TYR A 320 20.32 -6.24 -18.89
CA TYR A 320 19.91 -4.86 -19.13
C TYR A 320 20.91 -3.91 -18.45
N PHE A 321 21.19 -2.78 -19.10
CA PHE A 321 22.06 -1.72 -18.57
C PHE A 321 21.17 -0.52 -18.24
N ILE A 322 20.98 -0.22 -16.96
CA ILE A 322 20.03 0.82 -16.50
C ILE A 322 20.78 1.84 -15.65
N SER A 323 20.52 3.13 -15.83
CA SER A 323 20.98 4.15 -14.89
C SER A 323 19.87 5.01 -14.34
N ALA A 324 19.99 5.40 -13.07
CA ALA A 324 19.27 6.55 -12.52
C ALA A 324 20.03 7.82 -12.94
N GLU A 325 19.36 8.71 -13.67
CA GLU A 325 19.92 10.00 -14.10
C GLU A 325 18.97 11.15 -13.80
N GLU A 326 19.53 12.33 -13.50
CA GLU A 326 18.77 13.55 -13.23
C GLU A 326 18.40 14.25 -14.53
N GLN A 327 17.14 14.66 -14.71
CA GLN A 327 16.70 15.47 -15.84
C GLN A 327 15.62 16.49 -15.44
N GLU A 328 15.47 17.54 -16.25
CA GLU A 328 14.25 18.35 -16.25
C GLU A 328 13.12 17.50 -16.84
N TRP A 329 12.00 17.43 -16.13
CA TRP A 329 10.75 16.81 -16.53
C TRP A 329 9.69 17.89 -16.66
N ASP A 330 8.96 17.91 -17.77
CA ASP A 330 7.86 18.84 -18.02
C ASP A 330 6.56 18.04 -18.12
N TYR A 331 5.71 18.15 -17.11
CA TYR A 331 4.44 17.43 -17.02
C TYR A 331 3.43 17.87 -18.11
N SER A 332 3.56 19.12 -18.59
CA SER A 332 2.68 19.70 -19.62
C SER A 332 3.48 20.54 -20.63
N PRO A 333 4.23 19.90 -21.55
CA PRO A 333 5.02 20.62 -22.56
C PRO A 333 4.17 21.48 -23.51
N SER A 334 2.85 21.26 -23.56
CA SER A 334 1.89 22.03 -24.34
C SER A 334 0.54 22.11 -23.65
N ARG A 335 0.13 23.32 -23.26
CA ARG A 335 -1.22 23.62 -22.74
C ARG A 335 -2.34 23.66 -23.80
N LYS A 336 -2.04 23.46 -25.09
CA LYS A 336 -3.06 23.56 -26.16
C LYS A 336 -4.29 22.67 -25.94
N TRP A 337 -4.06 21.39 -25.63
CA TRP A 337 -5.14 20.43 -25.41
C TRP A 337 -5.99 20.81 -24.18
N GLU A 338 -5.34 21.25 -23.09
CA GLU A 338 -5.99 21.77 -21.87
C GLU A 338 -6.95 22.93 -22.20
N LEU A 339 -6.46 23.94 -22.92
CA LEU A 339 -7.21 25.16 -23.23
C LEU A 339 -8.32 24.92 -24.27
N GLU A 340 -8.08 24.05 -25.25
CA GLU A 340 -9.08 23.62 -26.24
C GLU A 340 -10.21 22.80 -25.58
N PHE A 341 -9.87 21.91 -24.64
CA PHE A 341 -10.83 21.08 -23.91
C PHE A 341 -11.71 21.90 -22.97
N PHE A 342 -11.12 22.80 -22.17
CA PHE A 342 -11.85 23.66 -21.23
C PHE A 342 -12.41 24.95 -21.85
N GLN A 343 -12.12 25.23 -23.13
CA GLN A 343 -12.55 26.43 -23.87
C GLN A 343 -12.24 27.76 -23.14
N THR A 344 -11.04 27.84 -22.55
CA THR A 344 -10.68 28.88 -21.56
C THR A 344 -9.30 29.48 -21.83
N THR A 345 -8.95 30.53 -21.08
CA THR A 345 -7.60 31.12 -21.07
C THR A 345 -6.73 30.45 -20.02
N GLU A 346 -5.40 30.59 -20.15
CA GLU A 346 -4.45 30.01 -19.20
C GLU A 346 -4.75 30.36 -17.74
N ALA A 347 -5.10 31.61 -17.45
CA ALA A 347 -5.40 32.07 -16.08
C ALA A 347 -6.66 31.45 -15.49
N ASN A 348 -7.66 31.14 -16.32
CA ASN A 348 -8.98 30.63 -15.92
C ASN A 348 -9.12 29.11 -16.11
N SER A 349 -8.04 28.41 -16.51
CA SER A 349 -8.04 26.95 -16.60
C SER A 349 -7.94 26.32 -15.22
N PRO A 350 -8.71 25.25 -14.90
CA PRO A 350 -8.50 24.45 -13.70
C PRO A 350 -7.05 23.95 -13.55
N GLY A 351 -6.39 23.66 -14.67
CA GLY A 351 -4.98 23.23 -14.67
C GLY A 351 -3.97 24.32 -14.27
N ASN A 352 -4.38 25.59 -14.20
CA ASN A 352 -3.48 26.70 -13.86
C ASN A 352 -2.96 26.69 -12.42
N ILE A 353 -3.60 25.91 -11.54
CA ILE A 353 -3.09 25.68 -10.18
C ILE A 353 -1.79 24.87 -10.25
N PHE A 354 -1.74 23.83 -11.09
CA PHE A 354 -0.62 22.88 -11.20
C PHE A 354 0.42 23.30 -12.25
N VAL A 355 0.00 23.56 -13.49
CA VAL A 355 0.93 23.81 -14.62
C VAL A 355 1.21 25.30 -14.86
N GLY A 356 0.44 26.19 -14.24
CA GLY A 356 0.62 27.63 -14.34
C GLY A 356 1.85 28.11 -13.57
N LYS A 357 2.61 29.05 -14.14
CA LYS A 357 3.73 29.71 -13.45
C LYS A 357 3.25 30.96 -12.74
N GLY A 358 3.68 31.14 -11.49
CA GLY A 358 3.32 32.28 -10.65
C GLY A 358 4.47 32.67 -9.71
N PRO A 359 4.34 33.77 -8.95
CA PRO A 359 5.29 34.09 -7.88
C PRO A 359 5.27 33.04 -6.76
N ASP A 360 4.16 32.31 -6.64
CA ASP A 360 3.83 31.29 -5.65
C ASP A 360 3.89 29.85 -6.19
N ARG A 361 4.30 29.65 -7.46
CA ARG A 361 4.13 28.37 -8.18
C ARG A 361 5.28 28.04 -9.14
N ILE A 362 5.83 26.84 -9.00
CA ILE A 362 6.89 26.29 -9.88
C ILE A 362 6.36 26.10 -11.32
N GLY A 363 5.10 25.68 -11.47
CA GLY A 363 4.47 25.34 -12.74
C GLY A 363 4.89 23.96 -13.25
N SER A 364 4.76 23.69 -14.55
CA SER A 364 4.85 22.32 -15.09
C SER A 364 6.22 21.62 -15.04
N ARG A 365 7.30 22.26 -14.57
CA ARG A 365 8.68 21.76 -14.76
C ARG A 365 9.42 21.51 -13.46
N TYR A 366 9.95 20.30 -13.31
CA TYR A 366 10.67 19.87 -12.12
C TYR A 366 11.96 19.13 -12.52
N LYS A 367 13.01 19.29 -11.73
CA LYS A 367 14.17 18.40 -11.71
C LYS A 367 13.74 17.10 -11.04
N LYS A 368 13.99 15.97 -11.72
CA LYS A 368 13.58 14.62 -11.30
C LYS A 368 14.70 13.61 -11.54
N ALA A 369 14.67 12.48 -10.83
CA ALA A 369 15.55 11.33 -11.07
C ALA A 369 14.75 10.20 -11.73
N VAL A 370 15.28 9.63 -12.81
CA VAL A 370 14.55 8.65 -13.64
C VAL A 370 15.45 7.53 -14.13
N TYR A 371 14.87 6.35 -14.31
CA TYR A 371 15.57 5.20 -14.92
C TYR A 371 15.62 5.30 -16.44
N ARG A 372 16.79 5.03 -17.04
CA ARG A 372 17.00 4.99 -18.50
C ARG A 372 17.89 3.82 -18.89
N GLU A 373 17.57 3.18 -20.02
CA GLU A 373 18.35 2.06 -20.57
C GLU A 373 19.53 2.55 -21.43
N TYR A 374 20.63 1.81 -21.40
CA TYR A 374 21.85 2.02 -22.16
C TYR A 374 22.19 0.76 -22.98
N THR A 375 23.06 0.90 -23.98
CA THR A 375 23.43 -0.21 -24.87
C THR A 375 24.37 -1.23 -24.22
N ASP A 376 25.15 -0.82 -23.23
CA ASP A 376 26.29 -1.55 -22.68
C ASP A 376 26.71 -1.01 -21.29
N ASP A 377 27.67 -1.70 -20.68
CA ASP A 377 28.24 -1.44 -19.35
C ASP A 377 29.11 -0.17 -19.28
N THR A 378 29.42 0.47 -20.40
CA THR A 378 30.14 1.76 -20.40
C THR A 378 29.20 2.91 -20.01
N PHE A 379 27.89 2.74 -20.22
CA PHE A 379 26.85 3.77 -20.08
C PHE A 379 27.14 5.04 -20.90
N SER A 380 27.76 4.87 -22.07
CA SER A 380 28.10 5.97 -23.00
C SER A 380 26.94 6.34 -23.92
N VAL A 381 26.22 5.35 -24.46
CA VAL A 381 25.13 5.55 -25.42
C VAL A 381 23.79 5.15 -24.78
N ARG A 382 22.93 6.14 -24.54
CA ARG A 382 21.56 5.92 -24.09
C ARG A 382 20.76 5.25 -25.20
N LYS A 383 20.03 4.19 -24.87
CA LYS A 383 19.16 3.48 -25.82
C LYS A 383 17.97 4.36 -26.17
N ASN A 384 17.74 4.57 -27.46
CA ASN A 384 16.59 5.34 -27.93
C ASN A 384 15.32 4.51 -27.80
N ARG A 385 14.32 5.05 -27.09
CA ARG A 385 12.98 4.48 -27.04
C ARG A 385 12.39 4.38 -28.44
N GLN A 386 11.82 3.24 -28.76
CA GLN A 386 11.13 2.98 -30.01
C GLN A 386 9.76 3.68 -30.04
N PRO A 387 9.12 3.85 -31.21
CA PRO A 387 7.81 4.52 -31.30
C PRO A 387 6.72 3.88 -30.42
N HIS A 388 6.77 2.56 -30.23
CA HIS A 388 5.84 1.85 -29.35
C HIS A 388 6.12 2.10 -27.85
N GLU A 389 7.35 2.46 -27.46
CA GLU A 389 7.75 2.79 -26.09
C GLU A 389 7.56 4.27 -25.73
N GLN A 390 7.16 5.12 -26.70
CA GLN A 390 7.00 6.56 -26.48
C GLN A 390 6.02 6.87 -25.32
N HIS A 391 5.03 6.00 -25.13
CA HIS A 391 4.04 6.11 -24.07
C HIS A 391 4.59 5.94 -22.65
N LEU A 392 5.78 5.39 -22.45
CA LEU A 392 6.33 5.16 -21.11
C LEU A 392 6.58 6.45 -20.32
N GLY A 393 6.66 7.61 -20.98
CA GLY A 393 6.73 8.90 -20.29
C GLY A 393 7.89 8.95 -19.29
N ILE A 394 7.60 9.20 -18.01
CA ILE A 394 8.61 9.25 -16.96
C ILE A 394 9.25 7.89 -16.66
N LEU A 395 8.49 6.79 -16.81
CA LEU A 395 8.85 5.42 -16.40
C LEU A 395 10.22 4.97 -16.90
N GLY A 396 10.83 4.06 -16.15
CA GLY A 396 11.95 3.26 -16.63
C GLY A 396 11.63 2.42 -17.89
N PRO A 397 12.64 1.85 -18.55
CA PRO A 397 12.43 0.86 -19.62
C PRO A 397 11.60 -0.33 -19.14
N CYS A 398 10.82 -0.93 -20.03
CA CYS A 398 10.14 -2.20 -19.75
C CYS A 398 11.18 -3.33 -19.64
N ILE A 399 11.24 -3.97 -18.47
CA ILE A 399 12.04 -5.17 -18.27
C ILE A 399 11.13 -6.37 -18.54
N TYR A 400 11.38 -7.09 -19.63
CA TYR A 400 10.66 -8.31 -19.97
C TYR A 400 11.43 -9.55 -19.50
N ALA A 401 10.71 -10.49 -18.89
CA ALA A 401 11.29 -11.73 -18.37
C ALA A 401 10.34 -12.93 -18.51
N MET A 402 10.84 -14.13 -18.79
CA MET A 402 10.06 -15.38 -18.70
C MET A 402 10.33 -16.14 -17.40
N VAL A 403 9.33 -16.89 -16.95
CA VAL A 403 9.49 -17.88 -15.86
C VAL A 403 10.64 -18.84 -16.16
N GLY A 404 11.56 -18.99 -15.20
CA GLY A 404 12.76 -19.82 -15.30
C GLY A 404 13.98 -19.14 -15.91
N GLU A 405 13.87 -17.89 -16.36
CA GLU A 405 15.04 -17.08 -16.75
C GLU A 405 15.71 -16.42 -15.54
N ARG A 406 16.91 -15.91 -15.79
CA ARG A 406 17.68 -15.04 -14.90
C ARG A 406 17.85 -13.67 -15.56
N VAL A 407 17.39 -12.61 -14.92
CA VAL A 407 17.61 -11.23 -15.35
C VAL A 407 18.80 -10.65 -14.59
N VAL A 408 19.76 -10.09 -15.31
CA VAL A 408 20.93 -9.39 -14.77
C VAL A 408 20.79 -7.91 -15.09
N ILE A 409 20.75 -7.07 -14.06
CA ILE A 409 20.72 -5.62 -14.20
C ILE A 409 22.08 -5.08 -13.80
N THR A 410 22.81 -4.53 -14.76
CA THR A 410 23.96 -3.67 -14.47
C THR A 410 23.40 -2.26 -14.22
N PHE A 411 23.35 -1.84 -12.97
CA PHE A 411 22.78 -0.56 -12.54
C PHE A 411 23.87 0.47 -12.25
N LYS A 412 23.79 1.65 -12.88
CA LYS A 412 24.70 2.78 -12.60
C LYS A 412 23.96 3.95 -11.99
N ASN A 413 24.46 4.48 -10.88
CA ASN A 413 23.92 5.72 -10.35
C ASN A 413 24.65 6.92 -10.97
N LYS A 414 23.97 7.70 -11.82
CA LYS A 414 24.46 8.96 -12.39
C LYS A 414 23.89 10.20 -11.68
N ALA A 415 23.01 10.03 -10.71
CA ALA A 415 22.43 11.11 -9.92
C ALA A 415 23.34 11.55 -8.75
N SER A 416 22.95 12.63 -8.06
CA SER A 416 23.70 13.23 -6.96
C SER A 416 23.53 12.54 -5.59
N ARG A 417 22.56 11.62 -5.46
CA ARG A 417 22.15 10.97 -4.20
C ARG A 417 22.26 9.45 -4.31
N PRO A 418 22.43 8.71 -3.20
CA PRO A 418 22.41 7.25 -3.23
C PRO A 418 21.02 6.74 -3.62
N TYR A 419 20.97 5.85 -4.61
CA TYR A 419 19.75 5.21 -5.09
C TYR A 419 19.98 3.72 -5.25
N SER A 420 18.90 2.94 -5.33
CA SER A 420 18.92 1.50 -5.56
C SER A 420 17.96 1.15 -6.70
N ILE A 421 17.92 -0.10 -7.12
CA ILE A 421 16.86 -0.63 -7.98
C ILE A 421 16.45 -2.00 -7.44
N ASN A 422 15.23 -2.08 -6.90
CA ASN A 422 14.66 -3.30 -6.36
C ASN A 422 13.32 -3.61 -7.06
N LEU A 423 12.88 -4.86 -6.96
CA LEU A 423 11.76 -5.43 -7.71
C LEU A 423 10.75 -6.03 -6.73
N ASN A 424 9.46 -5.70 -6.90
CA ASN A 424 8.42 -6.21 -6.02
C ASN A 424 8.19 -7.72 -6.18
N GLY A 425 8.18 -8.46 -5.06
CA GLY A 425 7.84 -9.90 -5.05
C GLY A 425 8.90 -10.84 -5.64
N LEU A 426 10.15 -10.38 -5.82
CA LEU A 426 11.28 -11.24 -6.18
C LEU A 426 12.49 -11.01 -5.26
N LYS A 427 13.02 -12.11 -4.73
CA LYS A 427 14.30 -12.12 -4.04
C LYS A 427 15.46 -11.83 -5.01
N ALA A 428 15.99 -10.62 -4.94
CA ALA A 428 17.13 -10.17 -5.73
C ALA A 428 18.47 -10.35 -4.99
N SER A 429 19.52 -10.82 -5.68
CA SER A 429 20.88 -10.74 -5.13
C SER A 429 21.38 -9.30 -5.18
N GLY A 430 21.84 -8.76 -4.05
CA GLY A 430 22.18 -7.34 -3.94
C GLY A 430 20.97 -6.43 -3.69
N SER A 431 19.79 -7.00 -3.40
CA SER A 431 18.65 -6.24 -2.88
C SER A 431 19.04 -5.42 -1.64
N HIS A 432 18.37 -4.29 -1.43
CA HIS A 432 18.59 -3.34 -0.31
C HIS A 432 19.99 -2.70 -0.27
N VAL A 433 20.82 -2.85 -1.31
CA VAL A 433 22.12 -2.16 -1.42
C VAL A 433 21.92 -0.79 -2.08
N ALA A 434 22.14 0.27 -1.31
CA ALA A 434 22.19 1.64 -1.83
C ALA A 434 23.46 1.86 -2.66
N VAL A 435 23.31 2.23 -3.94
CA VAL A 435 24.41 2.50 -4.85
C VAL A 435 24.76 3.98 -4.79
N GLN A 436 25.98 4.27 -4.35
CA GLN A 436 26.49 5.65 -4.23
C GLN A 436 26.62 6.34 -5.61
N PRO A 437 26.53 7.68 -5.67
CA PRO A 437 26.76 8.45 -6.89
C PRO A 437 28.05 8.05 -7.63
N GLY A 438 27.94 7.85 -8.94
CA GLY A 438 29.04 7.43 -9.82
C GLY A 438 29.32 5.92 -9.86
N ASN A 439 28.87 5.16 -8.85
CA ASN A 439 29.14 3.73 -8.77
C ASN A 439 28.20 2.87 -9.64
N ILE A 440 28.63 1.63 -9.86
CA ILE A 440 27.89 0.59 -10.59
C ILE A 440 27.69 -0.59 -9.64
N LEU A 441 26.51 -1.20 -9.67
CA LEU A 441 26.18 -2.46 -9.00
C LEU A 441 25.56 -3.42 -10.02
N GLU A 442 25.99 -4.68 -10.00
CA GLU A 442 25.33 -5.75 -10.75
C GLU A 442 24.36 -6.50 -9.84
N LEU A 443 23.13 -6.65 -10.30
CA LEU A 443 22.03 -7.30 -9.59
C LEU A 443 21.56 -8.50 -10.41
N THR A 444 21.27 -9.62 -9.75
CA THR A 444 20.73 -10.82 -10.39
C THR A 444 19.37 -11.16 -9.79
N TRP A 445 18.39 -11.31 -10.67
CA TRP A 445 17.00 -11.65 -10.37
C TRP A 445 16.68 -13.00 -11.03
N ASP A 446 16.50 -14.04 -10.21
CA ASP A 446 15.97 -15.32 -10.69
C ASP A 446 14.44 -15.24 -10.75
N ILE A 447 13.81 -15.70 -11.83
CA ILE A 447 12.36 -15.64 -12.02
C ILE A 447 11.72 -17.01 -11.74
N PRO A 448 11.37 -17.36 -10.49
CA PRO A 448 10.69 -18.61 -10.16
C PRO A 448 9.25 -18.63 -10.68
N GLU A 449 8.72 -19.84 -10.84
CA GLU A 449 7.31 -20.09 -11.19
C GLU A 449 6.32 -19.48 -10.17
N SER A 450 6.74 -19.31 -8.91
CA SER A 450 5.92 -18.65 -7.88
C SER A 450 5.62 -17.18 -8.17
N SER A 451 6.48 -16.50 -8.92
CA SER A 451 6.37 -15.07 -9.23
C SER A 451 5.95 -14.82 -10.69
N GLY A 452 5.66 -15.88 -11.44
CA GLY A 452 5.04 -15.77 -12.76
C GLY A 452 3.51 -15.75 -12.69
N PRO A 453 2.84 -15.55 -13.85
CA PRO A 453 1.38 -15.63 -13.97
C PRO A 453 0.82 -16.94 -13.40
N GLY A 454 -0.12 -16.85 -12.46
CA GLY A 454 -0.86 -18.00 -11.92
C GLY A 454 -1.83 -18.60 -12.95
N PRO A 455 -2.52 -19.72 -12.68
CA PRO A 455 -3.31 -20.42 -13.70
C PRO A 455 -4.37 -19.58 -14.45
N ASP A 456 -5.05 -18.65 -13.77
CA ASP A 456 -6.12 -17.84 -14.36
C ASP A 456 -5.67 -16.44 -14.84
N ASP A 457 -4.41 -16.05 -14.55
CA ASP A 457 -3.80 -14.80 -15.01
C ASP A 457 -3.62 -14.78 -16.55
N PRO A 458 -3.48 -13.59 -17.18
CA PRO A 458 -3.02 -13.45 -18.56
C PRO A 458 -1.61 -14.03 -18.77
N ASN A 459 -1.18 -14.19 -20.03
CA ASN A 459 0.14 -14.77 -20.36
C ASN A 459 1.33 -13.98 -19.81
N CYS A 460 1.15 -12.69 -19.55
CA CYS A 460 2.10 -11.84 -18.87
C CYS A 460 1.38 -11.02 -17.82
N ILE A 461 1.96 -10.91 -16.63
CA ILE A 461 1.54 -10.00 -15.56
C ILE A 461 2.55 -8.85 -15.44
N VAL A 462 2.07 -7.70 -14.96
CA VAL A 462 2.93 -6.57 -14.61
C VAL A 462 3.24 -6.60 -13.11
N SER A 463 4.50 -6.35 -12.79
CA SER A 463 4.96 -5.85 -11.49
C SER A 463 5.86 -4.64 -11.79
N PHE A 464 6.52 -4.07 -10.80
CA PHE A 464 7.34 -2.88 -10.97
C PHE A 464 8.65 -2.99 -10.20
N TYR A 465 9.59 -2.16 -10.64
CA TYR A 465 10.85 -1.92 -9.97
C TYR A 465 10.98 -0.45 -9.60
N HIS A 466 11.58 -0.18 -8.45
CA HIS A 466 11.72 1.16 -7.90
C HIS A 466 12.95 1.24 -6.95
N SER A 467 13.32 2.43 -6.50
CA SER A 467 14.36 2.55 -5.47
C SER A 467 13.73 2.44 -4.07
N ILE A 468 14.48 1.80 -3.16
CA ILE A 468 14.12 1.52 -1.77
C ILE A 468 15.10 2.16 -0.76
N VAL A 469 15.92 3.14 -1.19
CA VAL A 469 16.81 3.86 -0.25
C VAL A 469 15.96 4.78 0.64
N ASP A 470 15.09 5.56 0.00
CA ASP A 470 13.94 6.20 0.64
C ASP A 470 12.72 5.91 -0.24
N TYR A 471 11.87 4.98 0.21
CA TYR A 471 10.73 4.51 -0.60
C TYR A 471 9.86 5.65 -1.12
N ILE A 472 9.58 6.64 -0.27
CA ILE A 472 8.63 7.72 -0.57
C ILE A 472 9.31 8.76 -1.46
N LYS A 473 10.47 9.27 -1.03
CA LYS A 473 11.14 10.37 -1.73
C LYS A 473 11.74 9.92 -3.06
N ASP A 474 12.20 8.67 -3.18
CA ASP A 474 12.72 8.14 -4.43
C ASP A 474 11.59 7.87 -5.45
N LEU A 475 10.42 7.40 -4.98
CA LEU A 475 9.24 7.16 -5.80
C LEU A 475 8.72 8.49 -6.37
N TYR A 476 8.47 9.49 -5.52
CA TYR A 476 8.02 10.82 -5.96
C TYR A 476 9.07 11.56 -6.79
N ALA A 477 10.38 11.35 -6.55
CA ALA A 477 11.44 11.86 -7.41
C ALA A 477 11.41 11.29 -8.84
N GLY A 478 10.73 10.17 -9.10
CA GLY A 478 10.49 9.59 -10.42
C GLY A 478 11.12 8.21 -10.68
N LEU A 479 11.69 7.55 -9.66
CA LEU A 479 12.41 6.28 -9.81
C LEU A 479 11.48 5.06 -9.75
N ILE A 480 10.67 4.89 -10.80
CA ILE A 480 9.79 3.73 -11.01
C ILE A 480 9.83 3.25 -12.47
N GLY A 481 9.71 1.93 -12.70
CA GLY A 481 9.57 1.34 -14.03
C GLY A 481 8.89 -0.04 -14.00
N PRO A 482 8.37 -0.51 -15.15
CA PRO A 482 7.60 -1.75 -15.19
C PRO A 482 8.46 -2.99 -15.48
N LEU A 483 8.10 -4.09 -14.80
CA LEU A 483 8.56 -5.44 -15.09
C LEU A 483 7.39 -6.25 -15.62
N ILE A 484 7.56 -6.89 -16.78
CA ILE A 484 6.53 -7.74 -17.39
C ILE A 484 7.03 -9.19 -17.33
N ILE A 485 6.41 -9.98 -16.45
CA ILE A 485 6.74 -11.39 -16.24
C ILE A 485 5.77 -12.26 -17.06
N CYS A 486 6.31 -13.01 -18.01
CA CYS A 486 5.56 -13.84 -18.95
C CYS A 486 5.73 -15.34 -18.71
N ARG A 487 4.74 -16.11 -19.18
CA ARG A 487 4.85 -17.58 -19.33
C ARG A 487 5.93 -17.93 -20.36
N CYS A 488 6.50 -19.13 -20.22
CA CYS A 488 7.49 -19.66 -21.15
C CYS A 488 6.93 -19.71 -22.58
N GLY A 489 7.67 -19.19 -23.56
CA GLY A 489 7.28 -19.19 -24.97
C GLY A 489 6.30 -18.08 -25.39
N THR A 490 6.07 -17.07 -24.55
CA THR A 490 5.28 -15.87 -24.92
C THR A 490 6.14 -14.72 -25.48
N LEU A 491 7.43 -14.66 -25.11
CA LEU A 491 8.36 -13.63 -25.58
C LEU A 491 9.19 -14.11 -26.77
N SER A 492 9.48 -13.19 -27.69
CA SER A 492 10.30 -13.43 -28.87
C SER A 492 11.67 -13.99 -28.53
N GLU A 493 12.00 -15.17 -29.05
CA GLU A 493 13.31 -15.76 -28.83
C GLU A 493 14.40 -15.01 -29.63
N ASN A 494 15.55 -14.78 -28.97
CA ASN A 494 16.82 -14.32 -29.54
C ASN A 494 17.06 -12.79 -29.71
N GLN A 495 16.22 -11.91 -29.15
CA GLN A 495 16.40 -10.45 -29.29
C GLN A 495 17.11 -9.72 -28.11
N GLY A 496 17.88 -10.41 -27.27
CA GLY A 496 18.64 -9.75 -26.18
C GLY A 496 17.73 -9.09 -25.15
N SER A 497 17.83 -7.76 -24.98
CA SER A 497 16.88 -6.92 -24.22
C SER A 497 15.75 -6.32 -25.08
N ASN A 498 15.80 -6.41 -26.41
CA ASN A 498 14.77 -5.92 -27.34
C ASN A 498 13.65 -6.94 -27.56
N ARG A 499 13.20 -7.61 -26.50
CA ARG A 499 12.15 -8.64 -26.61
C ARG A 499 10.78 -7.99 -26.63
N TYR A 500 9.88 -8.58 -27.40
CA TYR A 500 8.46 -8.25 -27.39
C TYR A 500 7.64 -9.53 -27.22
N ARG A 501 6.36 -9.34 -26.89
CA ARG A 501 5.38 -10.42 -26.82
C ARG A 501 4.94 -10.84 -28.22
N GLU A 502 4.86 -12.14 -28.48
CA GLU A 502 4.38 -12.67 -29.76
C GLU A 502 2.86 -12.92 -29.79
N ASP A 503 2.20 -12.89 -28.62
CA ASP A 503 0.75 -13.14 -28.50
C ASP A 503 -0.13 -11.90 -28.76
N VAL A 504 0.44 -10.69 -28.66
CA VAL A 504 -0.25 -9.41 -28.83
C VAL A 504 0.46 -8.51 -29.83
N ASP A 505 -0.30 -7.67 -30.53
CA ASP A 505 0.24 -6.77 -31.55
C ASP A 505 0.70 -5.42 -30.94
N LYS A 506 0.14 -5.05 -29.77
CA LYS A 506 0.57 -3.90 -28.93
C LYS A 506 0.56 -4.26 -27.45
N ASP A 507 1.53 -3.73 -26.72
CA ASP A 507 1.60 -3.80 -25.25
C ASP A 507 1.83 -2.37 -24.72
N PHE A 508 0.89 -1.87 -23.90
CA PHE A 508 0.94 -0.53 -23.30
C PHE A 508 1.00 -0.64 -21.77
N VAL A 509 1.81 0.21 -21.15
CA VAL A 509 1.95 0.32 -19.69
C VAL A 509 1.52 1.70 -19.25
N LEU A 510 0.55 1.78 -18.32
CA LEU A 510 0.09 3.02 -17.71
C LEU A 510 0.25 2.96 -16.19
N LEU A 511 1.05 3.87 -15.66
CA LEU A 511 1.09 4.25 -14.24
C LEU A 511 0.16 5.45 -14.05
N PHE A 512 -0.85 5.28 -13.21
CA PHE A 512 -1.67 6.35 -12.66
C PHE A 512 -1.10 6.73 -11.29
N MET A 513 -0.68 7.98 -11.13
CA MET A 513 -0.03 8.44 -9.91
C MET A 513 -0.12 9.97 -9.81
N ILE A 514 -0.51 10.45 -8.63
CA ILE A 514 -0.36 11.85 -8.24
C ILE A 514 1.09 12.02 -7.79
N PHE A 515 1.92 12.66 -8.62
CA PHE A 515 3.30 12.91 -8.28
C PHE A 515 3.36 14.12 -7.32
N ASP A 516 3.40 13.85 -6.02
CA ASP A 516 3.63 14.86 -4.99
C ASP A 516 5.10 15.34 -5.02
N GLU A 517 5.36 16.48 -5.68
CA GLU A 517 6.70 17.05 -5.71
C GLU A 517 7.11 17.69 -4.37
N ASN A 518 6.21 17.85 -3.40
CA ASN A 518 6.57 18.30 -2.05
C ASN A 518 7.38 17.23 -1.29
N GLN A 519 7.17 15.95 -1.59
CA GLN A 519 7.96 14.83 -1.06
C GLN A 519 9.22 14.53 -1.89
N SER A 520 9.46 15.26 -2.97
CA SER A 520 10.58 15.04 -3.88
C SER A 520 11.92 15.49 -3.27
N TRP A 521 12.96 14.67 -3.43
CA TRP A 521 14.35 15.04 -3.10
C TRP A 521 14.86 16.35 -3.73
N TYR A 522 14.16 16.83 -4.76
CA TYR A 522 14.52 17.99 -5.57
C TYR A 522 13.62 19.21 -5.32
N LEU A 523 12.75 19.20 -4.30
CA LEU A 523 11.87 20.34 -3.99
C LEU A 523 12.67 21.65 -3.83
N ASP A 524 13.72 21.67 -3.01
CA ASP A 524 14.54 22.86 -2.78
C ASP A 524 15.27 23.32 -4.06
N ASP A 525 15.83 22.38 -4.84
CA ASP A 525 16.45 22.67 -6.15
C ASP A 525 15.44 23.33 -7.10
N ASN A 526 14.18 22.88 -7.08
CA ASN A 526 13.10 23.39 -7.93
C ASN A 526 12.58 24.75 -7.45
N ILE A 527 12.44 24.95 -6.13
CA ILE A 527 12.14 26.25 -5.53
C ILE A 527 13.21 27.28 -5.95
N GLN A 528 14.49 26.97 -5.75
CA GLN A 528 15.59 27.87 -6.08
C GLN A 528 15.68 28.20 -7.58
N LYS A 529 15.29 27.25 -8.45
CA LYS A 529 15.38 27.40 -9.91
C LYS A 529 14.20 28.12 -10.54
N TYR A 530 12.99 27.95 -10.00
CA TYR A 530 11.75 28.40 -10.66
C TYR A 530 10.96 29.46 -9.89
N LEU A 531 11.09 29.55 -8.56
CA LEU A 531 10.46 30.63 -7.79
C LEU A 531 11.38 31.85 -7.68
N SER A 532 10.78 33.04 -7.77
CA SER A 532 11.48 34.31 -7.55
C SER A 532 11.62 34.67 -6.07
N ASP A 533 10.69 34.18 -5.22
CA ASP A 533 10.70 34.35 -3.77
C ASP A 533 10.53 32.98 -3.09
N PRO A 534 11.58 32.43 -2.43
CA PRO A 534 11.49 31.18 -1.69
C PRO A 534 10.52 31.21 -0.50
N ALA A 535 10.12 32.38 0.01
CA ALA A 535 9.16 32.49 1.10
C ALA A 535 7.74 32.07 0.70
N ALA A 536 7.42 32.06 -0.60
CA ALA A 536 6.11 31.68 -1.10
C ALA A 536 5.76 30.20 -0.86
N LYS A 537 6.75 29.36 -0.51
CA LYS A 537 6.54 27.94 -0.17
C LYS A 537 5.66 27.70 1.06
N ASN A 538 5.46 28.73 1.90
CA ASN A 538 4.69 28.66 3.13
C ASN A 538 3.19 28.96 2.94
N GLY A 539 2.73 29.20 1.70
CA GLY A 539 1.31 29.42 1.40
C GLY A 539 0.59 28.12 1.04
N ASP A 540 -0.66 27.97 1.50
CA ASP A 540 -1.47 26.75 1.30
C ASP A 540 -1.60 26.35 -0.18
N SER A 541 -1.59 27.33 -1.10
CA SER A 541 -1.65 27.09 -2.55
C SER A 541 -0.39 26.45 -3.13
N PHE A 542 0.76 26.53 -2.46
CA PHE A 542 2.02 25.97 -2.95
C PHE A 542 2.00 24.44 -2.92
N HIS A 543 1.52 23.85 -1.81
CA HIS A 543 1.46 22.40 -1.65
C HIS A 543 0.61 21.76 -2.77
N GLU A 544 -0.62 22.24 -2.96
CA GLU A 544 -1.52 21.76 -4.02
C GLU A 544 -0.94 21.96 -5.43
N SER A 545 -0.23 23.08 -5.68
CA SER A 545 0.38 23.33 -7.00
C SER A 545 1.44 22.31 -7.41
N ASN A 546 2.01 21.60 -6.44
CA ASN A 546 3.03 20.57 -6.64
C ASN A 546 2.43 19.14 -6.75
N MET A 547 1.11 18.98 -6.63
CA MET A 547 0.38 17.71 -6.74
C MET A 547 0.10 17.36 -8.20
N MET A 548 1.04 16.70 -8.88
CA MET A 548 0.98 16.46 -10.33
C MET A 548 0.20 15.19 -10.68
N HIS A 549 -1.12 15.33 -10.79
CA HIS A 549 -2.10 14.28 -11.13
C HIS A 549 -1.91 13.73 -12.56
N GLY A 550 -1.01 12.75 -12.76
CA GLY A 550 -0.51 12.37 -14.08
C GLY A 550 -0.67 10.90 -14.47
N ILE A 551 -0.65 10.64 -15.78
CA ILE A 551 -0.50 9.30 -16.35
C ILE A 551 0.90 9.21 -16.98
N ASN A 552 1.73 8.29 -16.52
CA ASN A 552 3.16 8.18 -16.89
C ASN A 552 3.92 9.51 -16.76
N GLY A 553 3.56 10.35 -15.78
CA GLY A 553 4.16 11.67 -15.56
C GLY A 553 3.74 12.75 -16.56
N CYS A 554 2.65 12.56 -17.32
CA CYS A 554 2.09 13.57 -18.22
C CYS A 554 0.67 13.97 -17.80
N VAL A 555 0.33 15.26 -17.95
CA VAL A 555 -1.02 15.80 -17.66
C VAL A 555 -1.68 16.41 -18.91
N TYR A 556 -2.99 16.63 -18.86
CA TYR A 556 -3.80 17.33 -19.88
C TYR A 556 -3.49 16.94 -21.34
N GLY A 557 -3.57 15.64 -21.66
CA GLY A 557 -3.42 15.15 -23.04
C GLY A 557 -1.99 15.19 -23.62
N ASN A 558 -0.97 15.44 -22.78
CA ASN A 558 0.43 15.45 -23.23
C ASN A 558 1.06 14.06 -23.40
N LEU A 559 0.42 12.98 -22.91
CA LEU A 559 0.88 11.61 -23.12
C LEU A 559 0.79 11.22 -24.61
N ARG A 560 1.90 10.76 -25.21
CA ARG A 560 2.00 10.39 -26.63
C ARG A 560 2.32 8.91 -26.79
N GLY A 561 2.15 8.36 -28.00
CA GLY A 561 2.52 6.97 -28.32
C GLY A 561 1.44 5.91 -28.10
N LEU A 562 0.28 6.28 -27.54
CA LEU A 562 -0.91 5.40 -27.44
C LEU A 562 -1.62 5.32 -28.80
N VAL A 563 -0.98 4.65 -29.77
CA VAL A 563 -1.48 4.52 -31.15
C VAL A 563 -1.55 3.05 -31.55
N MET A 564 -2.74 2.63 -31.99
CA MET A 564 -3.08 1.28 -32.43
C MET A 564 -3.97 1.34 -33.68
N MET A 565 -4.06 0.22 -34.40
CA MET A 565 -4.91 0.05 -35.58
C MET A 565 -6.13 -0.80 -35.27
N GLN A 566 -7.21 -0.59 -36.01
CA GLN A 566 -8.44 -1.37 -35.86
C GLN A 566 -8.17 -2.87 -36.08
N GLY A 567 -8.51 -3.70 -35.09
CA GLY A 567 -8.32 -5.15 -35.13
C GLY A 567 -6.99 -5.66 -34.57
N GLU A 568 -6.08 -4.79 -34.12
CA GLU A 568 -4.90 -5.22 -33.35
C GLU A 568 -5.31 -5.80 -31.98
N ARG A 569 -4.63 -6.88 -31.56
CA ARG A 569 -4.70 -7.39 -30.18
C ARG A 569 -3.84 -6.50 -29.29
N VAL A 570 -4.50 -5.72 -28.44
CA VAL A 570 -3.85 -4.76 -27.53
C VAL A 570 -3.95 -5.25 -26.10
N ASN A 571 -2.83 -5.24 -25.37
CA ASN A 571 -2.79 -5.48 -23.94
C ASN A 571 -2.42 -4.19 -23.19
N TRP A 572 -3.11 -3.96 -22.06
CA TRP A 572 -2.91 -2.81 -21.20
C TRP A 572 -2.49 -3.29 -19.81
N HIS A 573 -1.27 -2.95 -19.40
CA HIS A 573 -0.76 -3.13 -18.04
C HIS A 573 -1.04 -1.85 -17.25
N LEU A 574 -1.92 -1.93 -16.26
CA LEU A 574 -2.29 -0.79 -15.42
C LEU A 574 -1.61 -0.92 -14.04
N MET A 575 -1.00 0.16 -13.59
CA MET A 575 -0.33 0.27 -12.31
C MET A 575 -0.82 1.54 -11.60
N ALA A 576 -0.90 1.49 -10.28
CA ALA A 576 -1.14 2.65 -9.42
C ALA A 576 -0.20 2.57 -8.22
N MET A 577 0.34 3.71 -7.81
CA MET A 577 1.27 3.89 -6.70
C MET A 577 1.08 5.30 -6.13
N GLY A 578 1.41 5.50 -4.84
CA GLY A 578 1.32 6.79 -4.18
C GLY A 578 0.58 6.68 -2.85
N ASN A 579 -0.33 7.62 -2.60
CA ASN A 579 -0.97 7.82 -1.30
C ASN A 579 -2.43 7.29 -1.28
N TYR A 580 -3.16 7.45 -0.17
CA TYR A 580 -4.55 6.97 -0.06
C TYR A 580 -5.51 7.67 -1.04
N ILE A 581 -5.12 8.84 -1.57
CA ILE A 581 -5.80 9.56 -2.64
C ILE A 581 -5.55 8.98 -4.05
N ASP A 582 -4.61 8.05 -4.25
CA ASP A 582 -4.29 7.42 -5.55
C ASP A 582 -5.29 6.31 -5.95
N VAL A 583 -6.59 6.64 -5.91
CA VAL A 583 -7.71 5.73 -6.18
C VAL A 583 -8.19 5.90 -7.62
N HIS A 584 -7.50 5.26 -8.56
CA HIS A 584 -7.66 5.52 -9.98
C HIS A 584 -8.69 4.62 -10.67
N THR A 585 -9.69 5.22 -11.32
CA THR A 585 -10.70 4.51 -12.13
C THR A 585 -10.45 4.69 -13.63
N ALA A 586 -9.64 3.80 -14.22
CA ALA A 586 -9.28 3.87 -15.63
C ALA A 586 -10.48 3.58 -16.56
N HIS A 587 -10.96 4.62 -17.27
CA HIS A 587 -12.01 4.51 -18.27
C HIS A 587 -11.48 4.70 -19.70
N TYR A 588 -11.80 3.76 -20.59
CA TYR A 588 -11.52 3.84 -22.01
C TYR A 588 -12.80 4.26 -22.75
N HIS A 589 -12.75 5.37 -23.48
CA HIS A 589 -13.87 5.83 -24.29
C HIS A 589 -14.04 4.93 -25.52
N ALA A 590 -15.29 4.69 -25.92
CA ALA A 590 -15.74 3.90 -27.09
C ALA A 590 -15.38 2.40 -27.11
N GLU A 591 -14.27 1.98 -26.51
CA GLU A 591 -13.81 0.58 -26.49
C GLU A 591 -14.03 -0.08 -25.12
N THR A 592 -14.32 -1.39 -25.12
CA THR A 592 -14.40 -2.21 -23.91
C THR A 592 -13.20 -3.15 -23.81
N PHE A 593 -12.71 -3.39 -22.59
CA PHE A 593 -11.60 -4.29 -22.32
C PHE A 593 -12.06 -5.52 -21.53
N THR A 594 -11.36 -6.64 -21.69
CA THR A 594 -11.59 -7.86 -20.90
C THR A 594 -10.48 -8.03 -19.87
N TYR A 595 -10.87 -8.35 -18.64
CA TYR A 595 -9.96 -8.67 -17.54
C TYR A 595 -10.54 -9.83 -16.75
N LYS A 596 -9.68 -10.69 -16.20
CA LYS A 596 -10.08 -11.85 -15.38
C LYS A 596 -9.67 -11.59 -13.93
N ILE A 597 -10.64 -11.51 -13.02
CA ILE A 597 -10.37 -11.44 -11.58
C ILE A 597 -10.60 -12.80 -10.92
N ASP A 598 -11.68 -13.50 -11.24
CA ASP A 598 -11.98 -14.79 -10.61
C ASP A 598 -13.04 -15.63 -11.35
N THR A 599 -13.27 -16.85 -10.87
CA THR A 599 -14.50 -17.63 -11.12
C THR A 599 -15.48 -17.53 -9.96
N THR A 600 -16.71 -18.01 -10.14
CA THR A 600 -17.89 -17.68 -9.31
C THR A 600 -17.68 -17.82 -7.79
N HIS A 601 -17.80 -16.70 -7.07
CA HIS A 601 -17.86 -16.64 -5.61
C HIS A 601 -19.28 -16.35 -5.11
N ARG A 602 -19.54 -16.61 -3.82
CA ARG A 602 -20.76 -16.24 -3.10
C ARG A 602 -20.36 -15.42 -1.88
N GLY A 603 -20.43 -14.10 -2.01
CA GLY A 603 -20.39 -13.18 -0.88
C GLY A 603 -21.71 -13.15 -0.11
N ASP A 604 -21.65 -12.48 1.04
CA ASP A 604 -22.75 -12.08 1.92
C ASP A 604 -23.30 -10.68 1.57
#